data_AF-A0A661HUB6-F1
#
_entry.id   AF-A0A661HUB6-F1
#
_cell.length_a   1.000
_cell.length_b   1.000
_cell.length_c   1.000
_cell.angle_alpha   90.00
_cell.angle_beta   90.00
_cell.angle_gamma   90.00
#
_symmetry.space_group_name_H-M   'P 1'
#
loop_
_entity.id
_entity.type
_entity.pdbx_description
1 polymer ?
#
loop_
_entity_poly.entity_id
_entity_poly.type
_entity_poly.pdbx_seq_one_letter_code
_entity_poly.pdbx_strand_id
1 'polypeptide(L)' 'MKKIEVVNVNEIEVKPFILSDFTQNEASCISVKKMTKKELKELAESLDLVYDDTHIVFAKKLFNAYLTGKK' A
#
# COMPACT_ATOMS: atom_id res chain seq x y z
N MET A 1 39.33 -5.37 16.58
CA MET A 1 39.27 -4.07 17.30
C MET A 1 38.27 -3.19 16.56
N LYS A 2 37.19 -2.73 17.20
CA LYS A 2 36.19 -1.85 16.56
C LYS A 2 36.63 -0.40 16.74
N LYS A 3 36.60 0.40 15.66
CA LYS A 3 36.88 1.83 15.68
C LYS A 3 35.71 2.53 16.38
N ILE A 4 35.97 3.26 17.47
CA ILE A 4 34.96 4.04 18.19
C ILE A 4 35.24 5.52 17.87
N GLU A 5 34.23 6.20 17.32
CA GLU A 5 34.28 7.63 17.02
C GLU A 5 33.54 8.35 18.16
N VAL A 6 34.27 9.16 18.92
CA VAL A 6 33.71 9.93 20.04
C VAL A 6 33.22 11.25 19.46
N VAL A 7 31.89 11.41 19.39
CA VAL A 7 31.25 12.61 18.82
C VAL A 7 30.95 13.60 19.94
N ASN A 8 31.24 14.89 19.72
CA ASN A 8 30.99 15.94 20.71
C ASN A 8 29.50 16.30 20.72
N VAL A 9 28.92 16.52 21.90
CA VAL A 9 27.47 16.77 22.06
C VAL A 9 27.00 17.99 21.28
N ASN A 10 27.90 18.97 21.09
CA ASN A 10 27.64 20.19 20.33
C ASN A 10 27.57 19.98 18.80
N GLU A 11 27.95 18.82 18.30
CA GLU A 11 27.91 18.44 16.87
C GLU A 11 26.71 17.51 16.56
N ILE A 12 25.86 17.23 17.54
CA ILE A 12 24.70 16.35 17.40
C ILE A 12 23.45 17.19 17.10
N GLU A 13 22.98 17.14 15.86
CA GLU A 13 21.64 17.64 15.50
C GLU A 13 20.60 16.56 15.82
N VAL A 14 19.94 16.67 16.97
CA VAL A 14 18.85 15.75 17.35
C VAL A 14 17.57 16.16 16.61
N LYS A 15 17.22 15.43 15.55
CA LYS A 15 15.92 15.58 14.90
C LYS A 15 14.86 14.83 15.70
N PRO A 16 13.81 15.51 16.21
CA PRO A 16 12.73 14.85 16.93
C PRO A 16 12.03 13.84 16.03
N PHE A 17 11.63 12.71 16.60
CA PHE A 17 10.85 11.70 15.90
C PHE A 17 9.40 12.16 15.78
N ILE A 18 9.04 12.75 14.65
CA ILE A 18 7.68 13.23 14.36
C ILE A 18 6.88 12.05 13.79
N LEU A 19 6.01 11.44 14.60
CA LEU A 19 5.20 10.29 14.18
C LEU A 19 4.40 10.54 12.89
N SER A 20 3.88 11.75 12.71
CA SER A 20 3.10 12.13 11.52
C SER A 20 3.89 12.13 10.21
N ASP A 21 5.23 12.16 10.27
CA ASP A 21 6.08 12.04 9.08
C ASP A 21 6.16 10.57 8.61
N PHE A 22 5.83 9.63 9.50
CA PHE A 22 5.94 8.18 9.26
C PHE A 22 4.58 7.47 9.24
N THR A 23 3.52 8.15 9.67
CA THR A 23 2.15 7.65 9.63
C THR A 23 1.36 8.52 8.66
N GLN A 24 0.62 7.93 7.72
CA GLN A 24 -0.34 8.68 6.91
C GLN A 24 -1.40 9.29 7.82
N ASN A 25 -1.22 10.57 8.13
CA ASN A 25 -2.17 11.39 8.84
C ASN A 25 -3.34 11.60 7.89
N GLU A 26 -4.53 11.22 8.35
CA GLU A 26 -5.76 11.15 7.57
C GLU A 26 -5.80 9.95 6.63
N ALA A 27 -6.81 9.10 6.87
CA ALA A 27 -7.41 8.31 5.84
C ALA A 27 -7.74 9.28 4.70
N SER A 28 -6.82 9.43 3.75
CA SER A 28 -7.15 9.95 2.45
C SER A 28 -8.44 9.24 2.10
N CYS A 29 -9.50 10.00 1.91
CA CYS A 29 -10.77 9.48 1.45
C CYS A 29 -10.48 9.06 0.01
N ILE A 30 -9.74 7.94 -0.14
CA ILE A 30 -9.50 7.27 -1.38
C ILE A 30 -10.92 6.93 -1.76
N SER A 31 -11.50 7.72 -2.65
CA SER A 31 -12.70 7.34 -3.38
C SER A 31 -12.39 5.95 -3.86
N VAL A 32 -12.96 4.94 -3.18
CA VAL A 32 -12.48 3.58 -3.36
C VAL A 32 -12.98 3.15 -4.72
N LYS A 33 -12.14 3.37 -5.73
CA LYS A 33 -12.49 3.17 -7.13
C LYS A 33 -12.85 1.71 -7.26
N LYS A 34 -14.10 1.44 -7.66
CA LYS A 34 -14.55 0.08 -7.91
C LYS A 34 -13.65 -0.53 -8.99
N MET A 35 -13.16 -1.73 -8.71
CA MET A 35 -12.38 -2.51 -9.66
C MET A 35 -13.27 -2.90 -10.85
N THR A 36 -12.82 -2.58 -12.06
CA THR A 36 -13.50 -2.93 -13.31
C THR A 36 -13.07 -4.30 -13.83
N LYS A 37 -13.83 -4.87 -14.78
CA LYS A 37 -13.43 -6.14 -15.42
C LYS A 37 -12.14 -5.98 -16.23
N LYS A 38 -11.92 -4.81 -16.85
CA LYS A 38 -10.75 -4.53 -17.70
C LYS A 38 -9.47 -4.52 -16.88
N GLU A 39 -9.47 -3.79 -15.77
CA GLU A 39 -8.33 -3.73 -14.84
C GLU A 39 -7.96 -5.12 -14.28
N LEU A 40 -8.96 -5.97 -13.99
CA LEU A 40 -8.71 -7.35 -13.55
C LEU A 40 -8.13 -8.25 -14.65
N LYS A 41 -8.54 -8.07 -15.91
CA LYS A 41 -7.97 -8.80 -17.04
C LYS A 41 -6.53 -8.38 -17.30
N GLU A 42 -6.27 -7.07 -17.32
CA GLU A 42 -4.93 -6.51 -17.47
C GLU A 42 -4.00 -6.99 -16.33
N LEU A 43 -4.50 -7.05 -15.09
CA LEU A 43 -3.75 -7.61 -13.96
C LEU A 43 -3.44 -9.09 -14.17
N ALA A 44 -4.43 -9.90 -14.54
CA ALA A 44 -4.24 -11.33 -14.76
C ALA A 44 -3.24 -11.62 -15.90
N GLU A 45 -3.29 -10.83 -16.99
CA GLU A 45 -2.33 -10.90 -18.09
C GLU A 45 -0.92 -10.52 -17.65
N SER A 46 -0.77 -9.45 -16.83
CA SER A 46 0.54 -9.05 -16.30
C SER A 46 1.18 -10.08 -15.36
N LEU A 47 0.34 -10.93 -14.76
CA LEU A 47 0.75 -12.00 -13.86
C LEU A 47 0.85 -13.37 -14.57
N ASP A 48 0.62 -13.40 -15.89
CA ASP A 48 0.58 -14.63 -16.71
C ASP A 48 -0.36 -15.70 -16.14
N LEU A 49 -1.49 -15.25 -15.59
CA LEU A 49 -2.50 -16.13 -15.01
C LEU A 49 -3.47 -16.59 -16.08
N VAL A 50 -3.70 -17.90 -16.14
CA VAL A 50 -4.82 -18.46 -16.90
C VAL A 50 -6.11 -18.13 -16.16
N TYR A 51 -7.01 -17.42 -16.82
CA TYR A 51 -8.31 -17.05 -16.27
C TYR A 51 -9.45 -17.36 -17.25
N ASP A 52 -10.63 -17.57 -16.69
CA ASP A 52 -11.88 -17.52 -17.44
C ASP A 52 -12.75 -16.37 -16.93
N ASP A 53 -13.88 -16.14 -17.61
CA ASP A 53 -14.78 -15.04 -17.26
C ASP A 53 -15.46 -15.23 -15.88
N THR A 54 -15.54 -16.47 -15.37
CA THR A 54 -16.07 -16.77 -14.03
C THR A 54 -15.09 -16.34 -12.94
N HIS A 55 -13.80 -16.61 -13.12
CA HIS A 55 -12.72 -16.17 -12.22
C HIS A 55 -12.68 -14.64 -12.13
N ILE A 56 -12.76 -13.95 -13.27
CA ILE A 56 -12.76 -12.47 -13.32
C ILE A 56 -13.98 -11.88 -12.59
N VAL A 57 -15.17 -12.47 -12.77
CA VAL A 57 -16.39 -12.01 -12.09
C VAL A 57 -16.29 -12.25 -10.58
N PHE A 58 -15.77 -13.39 -10.16
CA PHE A 58 -15.58 -13.71 -8.74
C PHE A 58 -14.57 -12.75 -8.08
N ALA A 59 -13.38 -12.59 -8.68
CA ALA A 59 -12.36 -11.67 -8.19
C ALA A 59 -12.89 -10.23 -8.11
N LYS A 60 -13.63 -9.78 -9.12
CA LYS A 60 -14.27 -8.45 -9.12
C LYS A 60 -15.20 -8.26 -7.92
N LYS A 61 -16.00 -9.27 -7.55
CA LYS A 61 -16.89 -9.19 -6.38
C LYS A 61 -16.07 -9.10 -5.09
N LEU A 62 -15.03 -9.93 -4.97
CA LEU A 62 -14.19 -10.00 -3.78
C LEU A 62 -13.41 -8.69 -3.54
N PHE A 63 -12.73 -8.19 -4.58
CA PHE A 63 -12.01 -6.91 -4.51
C PHE A 63 -12.94 -5.75 -4.18
N ASN A 64 -14.10 -5.66 -4.86
CA ASN A 64 -15.03 -4.58 -4.57
C ASN A 64 -15.60 -4.68 -3.16
N ALA A 65 -15.91 -5.87 -2.66
CA ALA A 65 -16.40 -6.04 -1.28
C ALA A 65 -15.36 -5.61 -0.23
N TYR A 66 -14.09 -5.94 -0.46
CA TYR A 66 -12.97 -5.52 0.38
C TYR A 66 -12.79 -3.99 0.34
N LEU A 67 -12.73 -3.44 -0.87
CA LEU A 67 -12.53 -2.02 -1.13
C LEU A 67 -13.68 -1.16 -0.59
N THR A 68 -14.93 -1.55 -0.81
CA THR A 68 -16.07 -0.78 -0.30
C THR A 68 -16.29 -0.95 1.19
N GLY A 69 -15.45 -1.74 1.87
CA GLY A 69 -15.53 -2.00 3.30
C GLY A 69 -16.95 -2.36 3.69
N LYS A 70 -17.34 -3.64 3.52
CA LYS A 70 -18.48 -4.13 4.31
C LYS A 70 -18.17 -3.88 5.79
N LYS A 71 -18.71 -2.78 6.33
CA LYS A 71 -19.11 -2.63 7.72
C LYS A 71 -20.25 -3.60 7.99
#